data_AF-A0A7W1SRW7-F1
#
_entry.id   AF-A0A7W1SRW7-F1
#
_cell.length_a   1.000
_cell.length_b   1.000
_cell.length_c   1.000
_cell.angle_alpha   90.00
_cell.angle_beta   90.00
_cell.angle_gamma   90.00
#
_symmetry.space_group_name_H-M   'P 1'
#
loop_
_entity.id
_entity.type
_entity.pdbx_description
1 polymer ?
#
loop_
_entity_poly.entity_id
_entity_poly.type
_entity_poly.pdbx_seq_one_letter_code
_entity_poly.pdbx_strand_id
1 'polypeptide(L)'
;DGKRAYESARKGEEVQVKTKEVEISGFEITSIEMPYVNFCITCSKGTYIRSIAYDFGKALNSGAYLSELCRTAIGEFYLSNSISIVQLIELLHGTEKIQPHT
;
A
#
# COMPACT_ATOMS: atom_id res chain seq x y z
N ASP A 1 4.85 16.30 -21.41
CA ASP A 1 6.02 16.56 -20.55
C ASP A 1 5.98 15.71 -19.29
N GLY A 2 6.80 14.67 -19.23
CA GLY A 2 6.80 13.62 -18.18
C GLY A 2 7.20 14.06 -16.77
N LYS A 3 6.74 15.24 -16.32
CA LYS A 3 6.91 15.69 -14.94
C LYS A 3 6.03 14.86 -14.01
N ARG A 4 6.63 14.35 -12.92
CA ARG A 4 5.90 13.57 -11.93
C ARG A 4 4.98 14.52 -11.16
N ALA A 5 3.70 14.16 -11.05
CA ALA A 5 2.67 14.96 -10.36
C ALA A 5 3.08 15.43 -8.94
N TYR A 6 3.88 14.64 -8.22
CA TYR A 6 4.36 15.01 -6.89
C TYR A 6 5.29 16.24 -6.87
N GLU A 7 6.05 16.48 -7.94
CA GLU A 7 6.99 17.63 -8.01
C GLU A 7 6.25 18.97 -8.10
N SER A 8 5.14 19.01 -8.83
CA SER A 8 4.27 20.19 -8.91
C SER A 8 3.50 20.43 -7.62
N ALA A 9 3.00 19.36 -6.96
CA ALA A 9 2.31 19.49 -5.68
C ALA A 9 3.19 20.12 -4.58
N ARG A 10 4.49 19.80 -4.54
CA ARG A 10 5.46 20.42 -3.60
C ARG A 10 5.74 21.89 -3.88
N LYS A 11 5.47 22.37 -5.09
CA LYS A 11 5.63 23.77 -5.49
C LYS A 11 4.38 24.60 -5.23
N GLY A 12 3.33 24.00 -4.65
CA GLY A 12 2.04 24.65 -4.43
C GLY A 12 1.22 24.82 -5.71
N GLU A 13 1.63 24.18 -6.81
CA GLU A 13 0.86 24.17 -8.05
C GLU A 13 -0.31 23.19 -7.91
N GLU A 14 -1.53 23.62 -8.23
CA GLU A 14 -2.68 22.72 -8.29
C GLU A 14 -2.46 21.68 -9.39
N VAL A 15 -2.24 20.44 -8.99
CA VAL A 15 -2.17 19.31 -9.91
C VAL A 15 -3.58 18.77 -10.08
N GLN A 16 -4.14 18.92 -11.28
CA GLN A 16 -5.38 18.24 -11.62
C GLN A 16 -5.14 16.73 -11.67
N VAL A 17 -5.53 16.04 -10.60
CA VAL A 17 -5.52 14.59 -10.54
C VAL A 17 -6.70 14.09 -11.36
N LYS A 18 -6.42 13.41 -12.48
CA LYS A 18 -7.46 12.75 -13.25
C LYS A 18 -8.15 11.70 -12.38
N THR A 19 -9.47 11.79 -12.28
CA THR A 19 -10.30 10.74 -11.66
C THR A 19 -10.10 9.45 -12.45
N LYS A 20 -9.85 8.35 -11.73
CA LYS A 20 -9.71 7.02 -12.30
C LYS A 20 -10.77 6.12 -11.68
N GLU A 21 -11.48 5.39 -12.53
CA GLU A 21 -12.39 4.36 -12.08
C GLU A 21 -11.60 3.20 -11.47
N VAL A 22 -12.05 2.77 -10.29
CA VAL A 22 -11.46 1.67 -9.52
C VAL A 22 -12.59 0.77 -9.06
N GLU A 23 -12.26 -0.49 -8.81
CA GLU A 23 -13.22 -1.49 -8.37
C GLU A 23 -12.80 -1.98 -6.99
N ILE A 24 -13.74 -1.99 -6.05
CA ILE A 24 -13.58 -2.55 -4.72
C ILE A 24 -14.39 -3.85 -4.68
N SER A 25 -13.70 -4.98 -4.64
CA SER A 25 -14.33 -6.30 -4.64
C SER A 25 -14.57 -6.85 -3.23
N GLY A 26 -13.96 -6.24 -2.22
CA GLY A 26 -14.17 -6.59 -0.81
C GLY A 26 -13.79 -5.45 0.10
N PHE A 27 -14.56 -5.26 1.16
CA PHE A 27 -14.31 -4.25 2.19
C PHE A 27 -14.86 -4.72 3.53
N GLU A 28 -14.05 -4.63 4.57
CA GLU A 28 -14.41 -5.04 5.93
C GLU A 28 -13.77 -4.10 6.94
N ILE A 29 -14.55 -3.59 7.91
CA ILE A 29 -14.00 -2.89 9.08
C ILE A 29 -13.57 -3.95 10.10
N THR A 30 -12.29 -3.95 10.46
CA THR A 30 -11.71 -4.98 11.34
C THR A 30 -11.68 -4.55 12.81
N SER A 31 -11.62 -3.25 13.09
CA SER A 31 -11.76 -2.70 14.45
C SER A 31 -12.04 -1.19 14.42
N ILE A 32 -12.68 -0.70 15.49
CA ILE A 32 -12.91 0.72 15.74
C ILE A 32 -12.46 1.01 17.17
N GLU A 33 -11.39 1.79 17.28
CA GLU A 33 -10.79 2.23 18.54
C GLU A 33 -10.51 3.72 18.41
N MET A 34 -11.55 4.55 18.56
CA MET A 34 -11.49 5.96 18.23
C MET A 34 -10.26 6.65 18.86
N PRO A 35 -9.48 7.43 18.08
CA PRO A 35 -9.80 7.92 16.73
C PRO A 35 -9.40 6.99 15.58
N TYR A 36 -9.02 5.73 15.85
CA TYR A 36 -8.55 4.77 14.85
C TYR A 36 -9.68 3.88 14.33
N VAL A 37 -9.72 3.71 13.01
CA VAL A 37 -10.61 2.78 12.31
C VAL A 37 -9.75 1.94 11.39
N ASN A 38 -9.70 0.64 11.63
CA ASN A 38 -8.95 -0.30 10.81
C ASN A 38 -9.90 -1.03 9.86
N PHE A 39 -9.44 -1.24 8.63
CA PHE A 39 -10.21 -1.96 7.63
C PHE A 39 -9.30 -2.79 6.72
N CYS A 40 -9.87 -3.85 6.16
CA CYS A 40 -9.29 -4.63 5.08
C CYS A 40 -10.03 -4.30 3.78
N ILE A 41 -9.29 -4.19 2.68
CA ILE A 41 -9.84 -3.82 1.38
C ILE A 41 -9.19 -4.62 0.25
N THR A 42 -10.02 -5.16 -0.64
CA THR A 42 -9.60 -5.78 -1.90
C THR A 42 -10.01 -4.87 -3.04
N CYS A 43 -9.04 -4.45 -3.84
CA CYS A 43 -9.24 -3.42 -4.85
C CYS A 43 -8.45 -3.67 -6.14
N SER A 44 -8.92 -3.10 -7.24
CA SER A 44 -8.24 -3.16 -8.54
C SER A 44 -6.95 -2.32 -8.58
N LYS A 45 -6.13 -2.55 -9.62
CA LYS A 45 -4.81 -1.92 -9.76
C LYS A 45 -4.88 -0.39 -9.88
N GLY A 46 -3.97 0.28 -9.17
CA GLY A 46 -3.87 1.73 -9.16
C GLY A 46 -4.91 2.43 -8.28
N THR A 47 -5.56 1.69 -7.37
CA THR A 47 -6.34 2.26 -6.28
C THR A 47 -5.41 2.92 -5.27
N TYR A 48 -5.71 4.17 -4.91
CA TYR A 48 -4.97 4.93 -3.91
C TYR A 48 -5.69 4.82 -2.56
N ILE A 49 -5.22 3.93 -1.68
CA ILE A 49 -5.83 3.74 -0.34
C ILE A 49 -5.85 5.03 0.48
N ARG A 50 -4.87 5.91 0.29
CA ARG A 50 -4.86 7.25 0.92
C ARG A 50 -6.04 8.11 0.49
N SER A 51 -6.47 8.03 -0.77
CA SER A 51 -7.65 8.75 -1.26
C SER A 51 -8.93 8.19 -0.63
N ILE A 52 -9.03 6.87 -0.50
CA ILE A 52 -10.16 6.22 0.19
C ILE A 52 -10.28 6.70 1.65
N ALA A 53 -9.17 6.73 2.39
CA ALA A 53 -9.17 7.23 3.77
C ALA A 53 -9.62 8.71 3.84
N TYR A 54 -9.13 9.56 2.93
CA TYR A 54 -9.54 10.95 2.83
C TYR A 54 -11.04 11.12 2.52
N ASP A 55 -11.56 10.34 1.57
CA ASP A 55 -12.95 10.39 1.15
C ASP A 55 -13.89 9.90 2.27
N PHE A 56 -13.50 8.88 3.03
CA PHE A 56 -14.24 8.46 4.24
C PHE A 56 -14.24 9.54 5.32
N GLY A 57 -13.09 10.17 5.57
CA GLY A 57 -13.02 11.29 6.51
C GLY A 57 -13.91 12.46 6.12
N LYS A 58 -13.99 12.76 4.82
CA LYS A 58 -14.93 13.75 4.27
C LYS A 58 -16.37 13.34 4.46
N ALA A 59 -16.73 12.10 4.11
CA ALA A 59 -18.09 11.60 4.27
C ALA A 59 -18.57 11.62 5.73
N LEU A 60 -17.65 11.46 6.68
CA LEU A 60 -17.89 11.54 8.12
C LEU A 60 -17.85 12.97 8.70
N ASN A 61 -17.55 14.00 7.90
CA ASN A 61 -17.40 15.39 8.34
C ASN A 61 -16.35 15.64 9.45
N SER A 62 -15.39 14.74 9.63
CA SER A 62 -14.31 14.85 10.65
C SER A 62 -12.92 15.02 10.02
N GLY A 63 -12.77 14.67 8.73
CA GLY A 63 -11.48 14.46 8.10
C GLY A 63 -10.83 13.14 8.54
N ALA A 64 -9.98 12.56 7.69
CA ALA A 64 -9.19 11.38 7.99
C ALA A 64 -7.98 11.30 7.07
N TYR A 65 -6.96 10.58 7.51
CA TYR A 65 -5.76 10.28 6.74
C TYR A 65 -5.31 8.85 7.07
N LEU A 66 -4.53 8.27 6.18
CA LEU A 66 -3.97 6.93 6.37
C LEU A 66 -2.76 7.01 7.31
N SER A 67 -2.84 6.43 8.49
CA SER A 67 -1.73 6.37 9.46
C SER A 67 -0.82 5.16 9.24
N GLU A 68 -1.39 4.02 8.85
CA GLU A 68 -0.67 2.77 8.59
C GLU A 68 -1.22 2.09 7.33
N LEU A 69 -0.36 1.36 6.62
CA LEU A 69 -0.75 0.55 5.47
C LEU A 69 0.12 -0.70 5.36
N CYS A 70 -0.53 -1.86 5.35
CA CYS A 70 0.10 -3.13 5.02
C CYS A 70 -0.57 -3.73 3.78
N ARG A 71 0.23 -4.10 2.77
CA ARG A 71 -0.26 -4.84 1.61
C ARG A 71 -0.10 -6.32 1.86
N THR A 72 -1.20 -7.00 2.16
CA THR A 72 -1.23 -8.42 2.54
C THR A 72 -1.17 -9.38 1.37
N ALA A 73 -1.55 -8.95 0.16
CA ALA A 73 -1.48 -9.77 -1.04
C ALA A 73 -1.32 -8.95 -2.34
N ILE A 74 -0.81 -9.60 -3.38
CA ILE A 74 -0.82 -9.16 -4.78
C ILE A 74 -1.26 -10.35 -5.64
N GLY A 75 -2.52 -10.37 -6.08
CA GLY A 75 -3.06 -11.56 -6.74
C GLY A 75 -2.91 -12.79 -5.83
N GLU A 76 -2.24 -13.83 -6.32
CA GLU A 76 -2.01 -15.08 -5.58
C GLU A 76 -0.80 -15.02 -4.62
N PHE A 77 -0.04 -13.92 -4.61
CA PHE A 77 1.13 -13.77 -3.75
C PHE A 77 0.76 -13.13 -2.42
N TYR A 78 0.75 -13.92 -1.34
CA TYR A 78 0.45 -13.45 0.00
C TYR A 78 1.70 -13.06 0.78
N LEU A 79 1.58 -12.04 1.62
CA LEU A 79 2.63 -11.58 2.53
C LEU A 79 3.08 -12.69 3.50
N SER A 80 2.17 -13.56 3.93
CA SER A 80 2.48 -14.73 4.76
C SER A 80 3.44 -15.72 4.11
N ASN A 81 3.53 -15.71 2.77
CA ASN A 81 4.46 -16.55 2.01
C ASN A 81 5.71 -15.78 1.56
N SER A 82 5.85 -14.52 2.00
CA SER A 82 7.02 -13.72 1.68
C SER A 82 8.18 -14.03 2.64
N ILE A 83 9.39 -13.74 2.18
CA ILE A 83 10.59 -13.71 3.01
C ILE A 83 11.07 -12.27 3.13
N SER A 84 11.52 -11.89 4.32
CA SER A 84 12.19 -10.61 4.53
C SER A 84 13.56 -10.61 3.85
N ILE A 85 14.08 -9.42 3.57
CA ILE A 85 15.43 -9.26 3.02
C ILE A 85 16.50 -9.84 3.96
N VAL A 86 16.29 -9.76 5.27
CA VAL A 86 17.22 -10.31 6.27
C VAL A 86 17.27 -11.83 6.19
N GLN A 87 16.11 -12.49 6.17
CA GLN A 87 16.00 -13.94 5.99
C GLN A 87 16.62 -14.39 4.67
N LEU A 88 16.44 -13.62 3.58
CA LEU A 88 17.08 -13.92 2.30
C LEU A 88 18.61 -13.90 2.40
N ILE A 89 19.19 -12.88 3.06
CA ILE A 89 20.64 -12.76 3.25
C ILE A 89 21.17 -13.94 4.10
N GLU A 90 20.47 -14.30 5.17
CA GLU A 90 20.83 -15.45 6.01
C GLU A 90 20.83 -16.77 5.22
N LEU A 91 19.83 -16.98 4.37
CA LEU A 91 19.75 -18.15 3.49
C LEU A 91 20.94 -18.21 2.52
N LEU A 92 21.36 -17.07 1.96
CA LEU A 92 22.51 -17.01 1.05
C LEU A 92 23.84 -17.27 1.76
N HIS A 93 24.03 -16.76 2.99
CA HIS A 93 25.25 -16.97 3.76
C HIS A 93 25.31 -18.36 4.42
N GLY A 94 24.17 -18.97 4.73
CA GLY A 94 24.08 -20.36 5.18
C GLY A 94 24.49 -21.40 4.13
N THR A 95 24.70 -20.98 2.88
CA THR A 95 25.19 -21.78 1.76
C THR A 95 26.72 -21.80 1.58
N GLU A 96 27.52 -21.43 2.59
CA GLU A 96 28.97 -21.71 2.60
C GLU A 96 29.28 -23.22 2.78
N LYS A 97 28.96 -24.01 1.75
CA LYS A 97 29.74 -25.15 1.23
C LYS A 97 29.38 -25.40 -0.23
N ILE A 98 29.46 -24.38 -1.09
CA ILE A 98 29.59 -24.63 -2.53
C ILE A 98 31.08 -24.80 -2.79
N GLN A 99 31.55 -26.05 -2.82
CA GLN A 99 32.88 -26.35 -3.35
C GLN A 99 32.93 -25.83 -4.79
N PRO A 100 33.98 -25.07 -5.17
CA PRO A 100 34.13 -24.64 -6.55
C PRO A 100 34.27 -25.88 -7.43
N HIS A 101 33.30 -26.12 -8.30
CA HIS A 101 33.43 -27.12 -9.34
C HIS A 101 34.48 -26.60 -10.33
N THR A 102 35.64 -27.26 -10.36
CA THR A 102 36.57 -27.20 -11.48
C THR A 102 35.90 -27.74 -12.73
#